data_AF-A0A6B3GTA9-F1
#
_entry.id   AF-A0A6B3GTA9-F1
#
_cell.length_a   1.000
_cell.length_b   1.000
_cell.length_c   1.000
_cell.angle_alpha   90.00
_cell.angle_beta   90.00
_cell.angle_gamma   90.00
#
_symmetry.space_group_name_H-M   'P 1'
#
loop_
_entity.id
_entity.type
_entity.pdbx_description
1 polymer ?
#
loop_
_entity_poly.entity_id
_entity_poly.type
_entity_poly.pdbx_seq_one_letter_code
_entity_poly.pdbx_strand_id
1 'polypeptide(L)'
;VEDLEDAVGPLDLILVESGGDNLTATFSKGLVDAQIFVIDVAGGDDIPRKGGPGVTTADLLVINKTDLAPYVGSDLEQMAL
;
A
#
# COMPACT_ATOMS: atom_id res chain seq x y z
N VAL A 1 -14.32 13.58 -1.13
CA VAL A 1 -15.05 12.41 -0.59
C VAL A 1 -16.51 12.79 -0.48
N GLU A 2 -16.82 13.86 0.24
CA GLU A 2 -18.16 14.46 0.35
C GLU A 2 -18.87 14.64 -1.01
N ASP A 3 -18.23 15.28 -2.00
CA ASP A 3 -18.83 15.44 -3.34
C ASP A 3 -19.20 14.11 -4.02
N LEU A 4 -18.46 13.04 -3.75
CA LEU A 4 -18.73 11.71 -4.33
C LEU A 4 -19.96 11.11 -3.64
N GLU A 5 -20.02 11.17 -2.31
CA GLU A 5 -21.17 10.71 -1.52
C GLU A 5 -22.46 11.45 -1.91
N ASP A 6 -22.37 12.76 -2.14
CA ASP A 6 -23.50 13.57 -2.62
C ASP A 6 -23.96 13.14 -4.03
N ALA A 7 -23.01 12.81 -4.92
CA ALA A 7 -23.30 12.49 -6.31
C ALA A 7 -23.86 11.07 -6.52
N VAL A 8 -23.37 10.08 -5.76
CA VAL A 8 -23.72 8.66 -5.97
C VAL A 8 -24.56 8.05 -4.84
N GLY A 9 -24.84 8.82 -3.79
CA GLY A 9 -25.62 8.38 -2.64
C GLY A 9 -24.75 7.66 -1.60
N PRO A 10 -25.37 7.05 -0.58
CA PRO A 10 -24.64 6.39 0.49
C PRO A 10 -23.82 5.23 -0.06
N LEU A 11 -22.52 5.24 0.22
CA LEU A 11 -21.55 4.23 -0.20
C LEU A 11 -21.12 3.39 1.01
N ASP A 12 -21.00 2.09 0.82
CA ASP A 12 -20.46 1.19 1.84
C ASP A 12 -18.91 1.25 1.91
N LEU A 13 -18.26 1.66 0.81
CA LEU A 13 -16.81 1.72 0.68
C LEU A 13 -16.39 2.76 -0.35
N ILE A 14 -15.37 3.55 -0.01
CA ILE A 14 -14.67 4.46 -0.92
C ILE A 14 -13.20 4.08 -0.94
N LEU A 15 -12.64 3.89 -2.13
CA LEU A 15 -11.20 3.66 -2.32
C LEU A 15 -10.54 4.98 -2.70
N VAL A 16 -9.51 5.36 -1.96
CA VAL A 16 -8.68 6.53 -2.25
C VAL A 16 -7.28 6.04 -2.64
N GLU A 17 -6.92 6.25 -3.89
CA GLU A 17 -5.56 5.95 -4.38
C GLU A 17 -4.66 7.18 -4.17
N SER A 18 -3.49 6.99 -3.58
CA SER A 18 -2.48 8.05 -3.52
C SER A 18 -1.82 8.22 -4.89
N GLY A 19 -1.17 9.36 -5.15
CA GLY A 19 -0.44 9.55 -6.41
C GLY A 19 0.81 8.68 -6.59
N GLY A 20 1.11 7.79 -5.63
CA GLY A 20 2.38 7.08 -5.53
C GLY A 20 3.49 7.97 -4.94
N ASP A 21 4.18 7.48 -3.92
CA ASP A 21 5.31 8.15 -3.29
C ASP A 21 6.18 7.09 -2.58
N ASN A 22 7.18 7.52 -1.82
CA ASN A 22 8.12 6.69 -1.11
C ASN A 22 7.50 6.01 0.15
N LEU A 23 8.32 5.23 0.87
CA LEU A 23 7.90 4.42 2.03
C LEU A 23 7.38 5.24 3.23
N THR A 24 7.47 6.56 3.21
CA THR A 24 6.91 7.44 4.25
C THR A 24 5.49 7.91 3.95
N ALA A 25 4.95 7.58 2.77
CA ALA A 25 3.61 8.01 2.37
C ALA A 25 2.54 7.43 3.30
N THR A 26 1.72 8.31 3.85
CA THR A 26 0.63 7.96 4.76
C THR A 26 -0.58 8.84 4.46
N PHE A 27 -1.76 8.33 4.73
CA PHE A 27 -2.98 9.12 4.75
C PHE A 27 -3.24 9.69 6.14
N SER A 28 -3.85 10.87 6.18
CA SER A 28 -4.44 11.37 7.42
C SER A 28 -5.55 10.43 7.87
N LYS A 29 -5.60 10.10 9.16
CA LYS A 29 -6.71 9.35 9.77
C LYS A 29 -8.04 10.13 9.74
N GLY A 30 -8.01 11.43 9.44
CA GLY A 30 -9.22 12.20 9.14
C GLY A 30 -9.75 12.02 7.71
N LEU A 31 -8.98 11.37 6.82
CA LEU A 31 -9.36 11.12 5.43
C LEU A 31 -9.69 9.65 5.17
N VAL A 32 -8.98 8.72 5.82
CA VAL A 32 -9.19 7.27 5.64
C VAL A 32 -9.28 6.55 6.99
N ASP A 33 -10.18 5.58 7.07
CA ASP A 33 -10.33 4.71 8.25
C ASP A 33 -9.23 3.64 8.30
N ALA A 34 -8.92 3.05 7.15
CA ALA A 34 -7.90 2.01 6.98
C ALA A 34 -6.96 2.35 5.81
N GLN A 35 -5.69 1.98 5.95
CA GLN A 35 -4.66 2.17 4.92
C GLN A 35 -4.12 0.82 4.45
N ILE A 36 -4.23 0.58 3.14
CA ILE A 36 -3.52 -0.50 2.44
C ILE A 36 -2.26 0.11 1.81
N PHE A 37 -1.09 -0.42 2.16
CA PHE A 37 0.16 -0.04 1.54
C PHE A 37 0.60 -1.13 0.58
N VAL A 38 0.82 -0.78 -0.69
CA VAL A 38 1.13 -1.73 -1.74
C VAL A 38 2.57 -1.48 -2.21
N ILE A 39 3.41 -2.51 -2.08
CA ILE A 39 4.75 -2.55 -2.67
C ILE A 39 4.78 -3.63 -3.75
N ASP A 40 5.82 -3.65 -4.58
CA ASP A 40 5.99 -4.74 -5.54
C ASP A 40 7.38 -5.35 -5.49
N VAL A 41 7.44 -6.62 -5.92
CA VAL A 41 8.66 -7.44 -5.88
C VAL A 41 9.79 -6.87 -6.74
N ALA A 42 9.49 -6.15 -7.82
CA ALA A 42 10.52 -5.52 -8.64
C ALA A 42 11.19 -4.33 -7.92
N GLY A 43 10.60 -3.83 -6.83
CA GLY A 43 11.23 -2.85 -5.93
C GLY A 43 12.41 -3.39 -5.12
N GLY A 44 12.54 -4.72 -5.00
CA GLY A 44 13.60 -5.40 -4.25
C GLY A 44 13.10 -6.02 -2.93
N ASP A 45 13.76 -7.11 -2.52
CA ASP A 45 13.39 -7.88 -1.33
C ASP A 45 13.70 -7.17 0.01
N ASP A 46 14.50 -6.11 -0.02
CA ASP A 46 14.86 -5.30 1.14
C ASP A 46 13.84 -4.20 1.45
N ILE A 47 12.88 -3.94 0.56
CA ILE A 47 11.88 -2.87 0.68
C ILE A 47 11.10 -2.95 2.00
N PRO A 48 10.54 -4.10 2.42
CA PRO A 48 9.84 -4.20 3.71
C PRO A 48 10.72 -3.83 4.91
N ARG A 49 12.02 -4.16 4.83
CA ARG A 49 13.00 -3.96 5.92
C ARG A 49 13.54 -2.54 5.99
N LYS A 50 13.50 -1.79 4.88
CA LYS A 50 13.78 -0.34 4.88
C LYS A 50 12.83 0.44 5.78
N GLY A 51 11.65 -0.13 6.07
CA GLY A 51 10.66 0.45 6.97
C GLY A 51 10.04 1.71 6.41
N GLY A 52 9.70 2.64 7.29
CA GLY A 52 8.97 3.86 6.94
C GLY A 52 7.49 3.75 7.32
N PRO A 53 6.85 4.88 7.69
CA PRO A 53 5.46 4.90 8.15
C PRO A 53 4.49 4.14 7.24
N GLY A 54 4.66 4.22 5.92
CA GLY A 54 3.82 3.51 4.97
C GLY A 54 3.82 2.00 5.17
N VAL A 55 4.99 1.41 5.45
CA VAL A 55 5.14 -0.04 5.68
C VAL A 55 4.80 -0.41 7.13
N THR A 56 5.26 0.36 8.11
CA THR A 56 5.17 -0.03 9.53
C THR A 56 3.84 0.30 10.19
N THR A 57 3.06 1.23 9.62
CA THR A 57 1.76 1.66 10.19
C THR A 57 0.58 1.36 9.27
N ALA A 58 0.79 0.63 8.17
CA ALA A 58 -0.31 0.16 7.35
C ALA A 58 -1.18 -0.83 8.13
N ASP A 59 -2.48 -0.74 7.92
CA ASP A 59 -3.44 -1.72 8.42
C ASP A 59 -3.33 -3.04 7.62
N LEU A 60 -2.91 -2.94 6.35
CA LEU A 60 -2.57 -4.07 5.48
C LEU A 60 -1.38 -3.71 4.57
N LEU A 61 -0.32 -4.52 4.60
CA LEU A 61 0.77 -4.48 3.62
C LEU A 61 0.52 -5.52 2.52
N VAL A 62 0.53 -5.10 1.26
CA VAL A 62 0.39 -5.97 0.09
C VAL A 62 1.71 -6.02 -0.67
N ILE A 63 2.21 -7.24 -0.90
CA ILE A 63 3.39 -7.50 -1.72
C ILE A 63 2.91 -8.00 -3.08
N ASN A 64 2.90 -7.10 -4.06
CA ASN A 64 2.33 -7.33 -5.37
C ASN A 64 3.37 -7.83 -6.39
N LYS A 65 2.90 -8.41 -7.49
CA LYS A 65 3.72 -8.90 -8.62
C LYS A 65 4.70 -10.02 -8.21
N THR A 66 4.23 -10.95 -7.38
CA THR A 66 5.04 -12.07 -6.86
C THR A 66 5.56 -13.00 -7.94
N ASP A 67 4.89 -13.04 -9.08
CA ASP A 67 5.32 -13.73 -10.29
C ASP A 67 6.66 -13.22 -10.85
N LEU A 68 7.06 -11.99 -10.52
CA LEU A 68 8.30 -11.40 -11.02
C LEU A 68 9.57 -11.85 -10.27
N ALA A 69 9.43 -12.47 -9.10
CA ALA A 69 10.54 -12.84 -8.22
C ALA A 69 11.71 -13.55 -8.93
N PRO A 70 11.49 -14.56 -9.82
CA PRO A 70 12.58 -15.27 -10.49
C PRO A 70 13.39 -14.41 -11.46
N TYR A 71 12.82 -13.30 -11.93
CA TYR A 71 13.45 -12.43 -12.94
C TYR A 71 14.23 -11.27 -12.33
N VAL A 72 13.89 -10.89 -11.09
CA VAL A 72 14.53 -9.77 -10.37
C VAL A 72 15.39 -10.22 -9.18
N GLY A 73 15.47 -11.53 -8.94
CA GLY A 73 16.30 -12.11 -7.87
C GLY A 73 15.82 -11.78 -6.46
N SER A 74 14.53 -11.51 -6.30
CA SER A 74 13.93 -11.19 -4.99
C SER A 74 13.39 -12.44 -4.31
N ASP A 75 13.58 -12.51 -3.00
CA ASP A 75 13.11 -13.60 -2.16
C ASP A 75 11.79 -13.22 -1.46
N LEU A 76 10.70 -13.91 -1.81
CA LEU A 76 9.37 -13.65 -1.26
C LEU A 76 9.27 -13.94 0.24
N GLU A 77 10.03 -14.92 0.75
CA GLU A 77 10.04 -15.22 2.19
C GLU A 77 10.68 -14.08 2.96
N GLN A 78 11.77 -13.51 2.42
CA GLN A 78 12.40 -12.32 3.01
C GLN A 78 11.51 -11.08 2.99
N MET A 79 10.58 -11.00 2.05
CA MET A 79 9.64 -9.89 1.95
C MET A 79 8.44 -10.04 2.90
N ALA A 80 8.05 -11.25 3.26
CA ALA A 80 6.84 -11.55 4.03
C ALA A 80 6.94 -11.33 5.55
N LEU A 81 8.11 -10.89 6.04
CA LEU A 81 8.55 -10.79 7.45
C LEU A 81 8.95 -12.12 8.10
#